data_AF-Q49LS6-F1
#
_entry.id   AF-Q49LS6-F1
#
_cell.length_a   1.000
_cell.length_b   1.000
_cell.length_c   1.000
_cell.angle_alpha   90.00
_cell.angle_beta   90.00
_cell.angle_gamma   90.00
#
_symmetry.space_group_name_H-M   'P 1'
#
loop_
_entity.id
_entity.type
_entity.pdbx_description
1 polymer ?
#
loop_
_entity_poly.entity_id
_entity_poly.type
_entity_poly.pdbx_seq_one_letter_code
_entity_poly.pdbx_strand_id
1 'polypeptide(L)'
;MTEFTKLRWLLSAAGLVMYVADVCTDAALVLTYFKEKHVVCAALTLLFIVVGLLVTQVFSTAWYWDDMDCDEKREDMKTTLPVVSKRGLATLHLFGVGIFIRYYQMLKRGFGVAWGTVEPVEEIKNQQHFLFGLAADLSMLRLLEAFLESVPQLLLQLYIVLGQQECSLVQLVGMSFSFMNAAWALVDYRRCLRRSLPDVRQMPRGLPTAIYLLYKLFTITSRVLGYALLLIFSIYSTVGLAIVWLLGTAWTHRLHTDFCSSQSLEFLYRAIVGVILTFTFFNVKGQGTRDAMITYYFLHSLINVLSLLLLFVLRPDLLTLAALLCVSTLMAACSVLGLVCLVLYYLLLHPTEACREADEVDGLEIKTRSKGRLRDFLYP
;
A
#
# COMPACT_ATOMS: atom_id res chain seq x y z
N MET A 1 26.24 3.21 -3.52
CA MET A 1 25.24 2.14 -3.32
C MET A 1 24.36 2.45 -2.12
N THR A 2 23.15 1.91 -2.06
CA THR A 2 22.23 2.11 -0.94
C THR A 2 22.50 1.08 0.14
N GLU A 3 23.03 1.49 1.28
CA GLU A 3 23.29 0.56 2.38
C GLU A 3 22.03 0.28 3.20
N PHE A 4 21.88 -0.96 3.68
CA PHE A 4 20.86 -1.31 4.66
C PHE A 4 21.29 -0.76 6.03
N THR A 5 21.00 0.52 6.27
CA THR A 5 21.42 1.24 7.47
C THR A 5 20.71 0.74 8.74
N LYS A 6 21.34 0.93 9.91
CA LYS A 6 20.73 0.74 11.24
C LYS A 6 19.37 1.42 11.39
N LEU A 7 19.23 2.63 10.86
CA LEU A 7 17.95 3.35 10.84
C LEU A 7 16.87 2.60 10.03
N ARG A 8 17.22 1.96 8.91
CA ARG A 8 16.25 1.17 8.14
C ARG A 8 15.80 -0.05 8.94
N TRP A 9 16.73 -0.73 9.60
CA TRP A 9 16.40 -1.83 10.50
C TRP A 9 15.42 -1.39 11.59
N LEU A 10 15.67 -0.25 12.25
CA LEU A 10 14.76 0.33 13.24
C LEU A 10 13.39 0.68 12.67
N LEU A 11 13.33 1.26 11.47
CA LEU A 11 12.07 1.56 10.79
C LEU A 11 11.28 0.29 10.47
N SER A 12 11.96 -0.80 10.13
CA SER A 12 11.32 -2.10 9.87
C SER A 12 10.81 -2.76 11.14
N ALA A 13 11.56 -2.66 12.25
CA ALA A 13 11.10 -3.10 13.57
C ALA A 13 9.90 -2.28 14.05
N ALA A 14 9.95 -0.95 13.89
CA ALA A 14 8.79 -0.07 14.14
C ALA A 14 7.61 -0.46 13.25
N GLY A 15 7.85 -0.84 11.99
CA GLY A 15 6.81 -1.31 11.09
C GLY A 15 6.08 -2.56 11.57
N LEU A 16 6.80 -3.50 12.20
CA LEU A 16 6.20 -4.67 12.84
C LEU A 16 5.37 -4.28 14.07
N VAL A 17 5.88 -3.38 14.91
CA VAL A 17 5.14 -2.89 16.09
C VAL A 17 3.84 -2.20 15.67
N MET A 18 3.88 -1.39 14.62
CA MET A 18 2.70 -0.73 14.07
C MET A 18 1.66 -1.74 13.57
N TYR A 19 2.09 -2.77 12.83
CA TYR A 19 1.20 -3.86 12.39
C TYR A 19 0.50 -4.56 13.56
N VAL A 20 1.23 -4.88 14.63
CA VAL A 20 0.62 -5.50 15.83
C VAL A 20 -0.35 -4.53 16.51
N ALA A 21 0.01 -3.25 16.59
CA ALA A 21 -0.86 -2.22 17.16
C ALA A 21 -2.16 -2.07 16.36
N ASP A 22 -2.07 -2.05 15.03
CA ASP A 22 -3.22 -1.96 14.11
C ASP A 22 -4.20 -3.12 14.37
N VAL A 23 -3.70 -4.38 14.35
CA VAL A 23 -4.50 -5.57 14.65
C VAL A 23 -5.19 -5.49 16.01
N CYS A 24 -4.48 -5.01 17.04
CA CYS A 24 -5.07 -4.83 18.38
C CYS A 24 -6.13 -3.74 18.40
N THR A 25 -5.90 -2.60 17.74
CA THR A 25 -6.87 -1.50 17.68
C THR A 25 -8.12 -1.87 16.89
N ASP A 26 -7.97 -2.65 15.83
CA ASP A 26 -9.08 -3.07 14.98
C ASP A 26 -9.94 -4.13 15.68
N ALA A 27 -9.31 -5.07 16.40
CA ALA A 27 -10.03 -6.00 17.28
C ALA A 27 -10.79 -5.27 18.41
N ALA A 28 -10.16 -4.28 19.03
CA ALA A 28 -10.82 -3.46 20.07
C ALA A 28 -12.00 -2.66 19.49
N LEU A 29 -11.90 -2.16 18.26
CA LEU A 29 -12.97 -1.45 17.58
C LEU A 29 -14.18 -2.36 17.32
N VAL A 30 -13.95 -3.59 16.83
CA VAL A 30 -15.02 -4.58 16.64
C VAL A 30 -15.76 -4.86 17.94
N LEU A 31 -15.02 -5.08 19.05
CA LEU A 31 -15.60 -5.30 20.36
C LEU A 31 -16.40 -4.09 20.86
N THR A 32 -15.95 -2.87 20.55
CA THR A 32 -16.65 -1.64 20.89
C THR A 32 -17.97 -1.54 20.14
N TYR A 33 -17.98 -1.78 18.82
CA TYR A 33 -19.22 -1.79 18.03
C TYR A 33 -20.21 -2.88 18.46
N PHE A 34 -19.73 -4.05 18.88
CA PHE A 34 -20.60 -5.09 19.45
C PHE A 34 -21.23 -4.64 20.78
N LYS A 35 -20.46 -4.01 21.67
CA LYS A 35 -20.96 -3.48 22.94
C LYS A 35 -21.99 -2.37 22.74
N GLU A 36 -21.77 -1.50 21.76
CA GLU A 36 -22.67 -0.41 21.37
C GLU A 36 -23.87 -0.89 20.52
N LYS A 37 -23.98 -2.20 20.26
CA LYS A 37 -25.04 -2.83 19.45
C LYS A 37 -25.08 -2.36 17.99
N HIS A 38 -23.98 -1.81 17.47
CA HIS A 38 -23.81 -1.48 16.05
C HIS A 38 -23.36 -2.71 15.24
N VAL A 39 -24.22 -3.73 15.17
CA VAL A 39 -23.89 -5.05 14.59
C VAL A 39 -23.40 -4.97 13.14
N VAL A 40 -24.02 -4.12 12.31
CA VAL A 40 -23.60 -3.97 10.91
C VAL A 40 -22.19 -3.39 10.81
N CYS A 41 -21.87 -2.40 11.64
CA CYS A 41 -20.53 -1.78 11.65
C CYS A 41 -19.47 -2.76 12.17
N ALA A 42 -19.81 -3.53 13.22
CA ALA A 42 -18.96 -4.61 13.73
C ALA A 42 -18.70 -5.68 12.65
N ALA A 43 -19.73 -6.10 11.92
CA ALA A 43 -19.62 -7.08 10.85
C ALA A 43 -18.78 -6.59 9.66
N LEU A 44 -18.96 -5.34 9.23
CA LEU A 44 -18.14 -4.73 8.17
C LEU A 44 -16.68 -4.58 8.58
N THR A 45 -16.43 -4.12 9.81
CA THR A 45 -15.07 -4.00 10.35
C THR A 45 -14.39 -5.37 10.42
N LEU A 46 -15.09 -6.39 10.93
CA LEU A 46 -14.58 -7.76 10.96
C LEU A 46 -14.33 -8.32 9.55
N LEU A 47 -15.21 -8.02 8.58
CA LEU A 47 -15.02 -8.40 7.19
C LEU A 47 -13.73 -7.78 6.62
N PHE A 48 -13.49 -6.49 6.85
CA PHE A 48 -12.28 -5.79 6.41
C PHE A 48 -11.01 -6.42 7.00
N ILE A 49 -11.01 -6.70 8.32
CA ILE A 49 -9.90 -7.39 9.01
C ILE A 49 -9.65 -8.77 8.39
N VAL A 50 -10.71 -9.57 8.22
CA VAL A 50 -10.58 -10.93 7.68
C VAL A 50 -10.08 -10.90 6.23
N VAL A 51 -10.57 -9.98 5.40
CA VAL A 51 -10.12 -9.84 4.01
C VAL A 51 -8.66 -9.39 3.94
N GLY A 52 -8.26 -8.38 4.72
CA GLY A 52 -6.88 -7.91 4.80
C GLY A 52 -5.91 -9.01 5.21
N LEU A 53 -6.23 -9.72 6.30
CA LEU A 53 -5.45 -10.86 6.79
C LEU A 53 -5.39 -12.01 5.77
N LEU A 54 -6.53 -12.43 5.20
CA LEU A 54 -6.52 -13.53 4.23
C LEU A 54 -5.68 -13.22 3.00
N VAL A 55 -5.83 -12.02 2.43
CA VAL A 55 -5.07 -11.61 1.24
C VAL A 55 -3.58 -11.54 1.54
N THR A 56 -3.18 -10.92 2.65
CA THR A 56 -1.75 -10.82 3.02
C THR A 56 -1.13 -12.19 3.23
N GLN A 57 -1.82 -13.14 3.87
CA GLN A 57 -1.31 -14.49 4.05
C GLN A 57 -1.22 -15.26 2.73
N VAL A 58 -2.20 -15.12 1.82
CA VAL A 58 -2.18 -15.76 0.49
C VAL A 58 -0.98 -15.29 -0.32
N PHE A 59 -0.77 -13.98 -0.46
CA PHE A 59 0.38 -13.44 -1.20
C PHE A 59 1.70 -13.79 -0.52
N SER A 60 1.77 -13.65 0.81
CA SER A 60 2.99 -13.98 1.53
C SER A 60 3.37 -15.45 1.40
N THR A 61 2.38 -16.37 1.38
CA THR A 61 2.64 -17.80 1.19
C THR A 61 3.15 -18.06 -0.22
N ALA A 62 2.45 -17.55 -1.23
CA ALA A 62 2.80 -17.74 -2.63
C ALA A 62 4.24 -17.26 -2.93
N TRP A 63 4.56 -16.05 -2.48
CA TRP A 63 5.90 -15.50 -2.64
C TRP A 63 6.96 -16.30 -1.90
N TYR A 64 6.62 -16.96 -0.78
CA TYR A 64 7.62 -17.70 -0.01
C TYR A 64 7.92 -19.01 -0.72
N TRP A 65 6.89 -19.65 -1.30
CA TRP A 65 7.09 -20.80 -2.17
C TRP A 65 7.94 -20.44 -3.38
N ASP A 66 7.69 -19.31 -4.05
CA ASP A 66 8.55 -18.85 -5.14
C ASP A 66 10.01 -18.65 -4.69
N ASP A 67 10.23 -18.06 -3.51
CA ASP A 67 11.56 -17.84 -2.94
C ASP A 67 12.27 -19.20 -2.65
N MET A 68 11.55 -20.18 -2.09
CA MET A 68 12.07 -21.54 -1.84
C MET A 68 12.40 -22.28 -3.14
N ASP A 69 11.55 -22.18 -4.16
CA ASP A 69 11.77 -22.82 -5.45
C ASP A 69 12.96 -22.21 -6.20
N CYS A 70 13.26 -20.93 -5.97
CA CYS A 70 14.45 -20.27 -6.49
C CYS A 70 15.73 -20.75 -5.78
N ASP A 71 15.67 -20.92 -4.45
CA ASP A 71 16.80 -21.42 -3.65
C ASP A 71 17.08 -22.90 -3.91
N GLU A 72 16.04 -23.75 -4.10
CA GLU A 72 16.20 -25.16 -4.47
C GLU A 72 16.92 -25.33 -5.83
N LYS A 73 16.75 -24.36 -6.75
CA LYS A 73 17.42 -24.36 -8.07
C LYS A 73 18.84 -23.80 -8.04
N ARG A 74 19.22 -23.05 -7.00
CA ARG A 74 20.55 -22.48 -6.81
C ARG A 74 21.33 -23.34 -5.81
N GLU A 75 21.93 -24.43 -6.29
CA GLU A 75 22.71 -25.34 -5.43
C GLU A 75 23.92 -24.66 -4.75
N ASP A 76 24.50 -23.66 -5.40
CA ASP A 76 25.71 -22.92 -4.99
C ASP A 76 25.44 -21.85 -3.93
N MET A 77 24.26 -21.23 -3.96
CA MET A 77 23.85 -20.18 -3.03
C MET A 77 22.61 -20.63 -2.27
N LYS A 78 22.79 -21.59 -1.36
CA LYS A 78 21.81 -21.80 -0.28
C LYS A 78 21.81 -20.54 0.58
N THR A 79 21.03 -19.54 0.20
CA THR A 79 20.58 -18.57 1.19
C THR A 79 19.90 -19.42 2.27
N THR A 80 20.16 -19.15 3.53
CA THR A 80 19.73 -20.02 4.64
C THR A 80 18.19 -19.97 4.77
N LEU A 81 17.50 -20.67 3.87
CA LEU A 81 16.08 -20.88 3.70
C LEU A 81 15.95 -22.41 3.62
N PRO A 82 15.24 -23.11 4.53
CA PRO A 82 14.13 -22.61 5.33
C PRO A 82 14.21 -22.98 6.83
N VAL A 83 13.66 -22.13 7.71
CA VAL A 83 13.40 -22.52 9.12
C VAL A 83 12.27 -23.57 9.19
N VAL A 84 11.43 -23.68 8.15
CA VAL A 84 10.18 -24.45 8.16
C VAL A 84 9.94 -25.13 6.81
N SER A 85 9.46 -26.37 6.80
CA SER A 85 9.07 -27.07 5.55
C SER A 85 7.93 -26.36 4.80
N LYS A 86 7.78 -26.60 3.49
CA LYS A 86 6.68 -26.02 2.66
C LYS A 86 5.29 -26.23 3.30
N ARG A 87 5.04 -27.42 3.87
CA ARG A 87 3.80 -27.75 4.59
C ARG A 87 3.68 -26.99 5.91
N GLY A 88 4.73 -26.98 6.74
CA GLY A 88 4.71 -26.26 8.01
C GLY A 88 4.50 -24.76 7.82
N LEU A 89 5.09 -24.19 6.77
CA LEU A 89 4.92 -22.79 6.39
C LEU A 89 3.49 -22.48 5.96
N ALA A 90 2.89 -23.33 5.11
CA ALA A 90 1.49 -23.17 4.71
C ALA A 90 0.56 -23.16 5.94
N THR A 91 0.84 -24.05 6.91
CA THR A 91 0.12 -24.08 8.19
C THR A 91 0.32 -22.80 9.00
N LEU A 92 1.54 -22.27 9.08
CA LEU A 92 1.82 -21.01 9.80
C LEU A 92 1.11 -19.81 9.16
N HIS A 93 1.05 -19.76 7.83
CA HIS A 93 0.27 -18.75 7.12
C HIS A 93 -1.24 -18.93 7.32
N LEU A 94 -1.74 -20.17 7.35
CA LEU A 94 -3.14 -20.47 7.64
C LEU A 94 -3.58 -19.92 9.02
N PHE A 95 -2.69 -19.94 10.00
CA PHE A 95 -2.92 -19.35 11.33
C PHE A 95 -2.60 -17.84 11.43
N GLY A 96 -2.31 -17.16 10.31
CA GLY A 96 -1.98 -15.73 10.31
C GLY A 96 -0.57 -15.38 10.82
N VAL A 97 0.25 -16.38 11.14
CA VAL A 97 1.59 -16.20 11.75
C VAL A 97 2.67 -15.95 10.70
N GLY A 98 2.42 -16.27 9.42
CA GLY A 98 3.46 -16.25 8.41
C GLY A 98 4.03 -14.85 8.09
N ILE A 99 3.26 -13.78 8.30
CA ILE A 99 3.78 -12.40 8.20
C ILE A 99 4.89 -12.13 9.24
N PHE A 100 4.77 -12.67 10.47
CA PHE A 100 5.79 -12.52 11.49
C PHE A 100 7.08 -13.25 11.13
N ILE A 101 6.98 -14.37 10.42
CA ILE A 101 8.15 -15.11 9.91
C ILE A 101 8.90 -14.26 8.88
N ARG A 102 8.19 -13.59 7.96
CA ARG A 102 8.79 -12.66 6.99
C ARG A 102 9.53 -11.52 7.69
N TYR A 103 8.91 -10.91 8.70
CA TYR A 103 9.55 -9.88 9.51
C TYR A 103 10.77 -10.39 10.24
N TYR A 104 10.67 -11.54 10.90
CA TYR A 104 11.79 -12.16 11.60
C TYR A 104 12.98 -12.40 10.67
N GLN A 105 12.73 -12.94 9.48
CA GLN A 105 13.79 -13.19 8.49
C GLN A 105 14.47 -11.90 8.03
N MET A 106 13.68 -10.89 7.69
CA MET A 106 14.23 -9.60 7.27
C MET A 106 15.01 -8.91 8.39
N LEU A 107 14.49 -8.93 9.63
CA LEU A 107 15.15 -8.32 10.77
C LEU A 107 16.42 -9.08 11.17
N LYS A 108 16.41 -10.40 11.16
CA LYS A 108 17.59 -11.22 11.48
C LYS A 108 18.73 -10.98 10.48
N ARG A 109 18.44 -11.05 9.18
CA ARG A 109 19.46 -10.79 8.14
C ARG A 109 19.86 -9.32 8.11
N GLY A 110 18.91 -8.40 8.23
CA GLY A 110 19.17 -6.97 8.29
C GLY A 110 20.04 -6.57 9.49
N PHE A 111 19.92 -7.28 10.62
CA PHE A 111 20.79 -7.09 11.78
C PHE A 111 22.22 -7.55 11.46
N GLY A 112 22.37 -8.73 10.84
CA GLY A 112 23.66 -9.24 10.37
C GLY A 112 24.37 -8.27 9.43
N VAL A 113 23.66 -7.64 8.48
CA VAL A 113 24.25 -6.65 7.57
C VAL A 113 24.54 -5.32 8.25
N ALA A 114 23.66 -4.85 9.14
CA ALA A 114 23.80 -3.53 9.76
C ALA A 114 24.80 -3.48 10.93
N TRP A 115 25.09 -4.63 11.54
CA TRP A 115 25.98 -4.77 12.70
C TRP A 115 27.11 -5.79 12.53
N GLY A 116 27.12 -6.57 11.45
CA GLY A 116 28.13 -7.59 11.19
C GLY A 116 29.46 -7.04 10.67
N THR A 117 30.38 -7.96 10.44
CA THR A 117 31.74 -7.71 9.94
C THR A 117 31.76 -7.41 8.44
N VAL A 118 32.82 -6.74 7.99
CA VAL A 118 33.03 -6.39 6.57
C VAL A 118 33.21 -7.66 5.74
N GLU A 119 32.20 -7.97 4.93
CA GLU A 119 32.24 -8.99 3.88
C GLU A 119 32.84 -8.42 2.58
N PRO A 120 33.17 -9.27 1.58
CA PRO A 120 33.56 -8.80 0.24
C PRO A 120 32.49 -7.89 -0.37
N VAL A 121 32.92 -6.86 -1.11
CA VAL A 121 32.02 -5.82 -1.68
C VAL A 121 30.88 -6.42 -2.52
N GLU A 122 31.16 -7.48 -3.28
CA GLU A 122 30.16 -8.14 -4.11
C GLU A 122 29.12 -8.92 -3.30
N GLU A 123 29.54 -9.55 -2.21
CA GLU A 123 28.64 -10.26 -1.29
C GLU A 123 27.74 -9.27 -0.54
N ILE A 124 28.30 -8.16 -0.05
CA ILE A 124 27.54 -7.06 0.56
C ILE A 124 26.47 -6.54 -0.41
N LYS A 125 26.83 -6.31 -1.68
CA LYS A 125 25.89 -5.82 -2.70
C LYS A 125 24.73 -6.78 -2.90
N ASN A 126 25.01 -8.07 -3.03
CA ASN A 126 23.99 -9.10 -3.23
C ASN A 126 23.08 -9.22 -1.99
N GLN A 127 23.65 -9.20 -0.78
CA GLN A 127 22.88 -9.19 0.45
C GLN A 127 22.00 -7.95 0.60
N GLN A 128 22.51 -6.76 0.27
CA GLN A 128 21.73 -5.51 0.30
C GLN A 128 20.57 -5.55 -0.68
N HIS A 129 20.82 -5.99 -1.93
CA HIS A 129 19.76 -6.12 -2.94
C HIS A 129 18.66 -7.08 -2.48
N PHE A 130 19.05 -8.23 -1.91
CA PHE A 130 18.11 -9.19 -1.36
C PHE A 130 17.29 -8.61 -0.18
N LEU A 131 17.92 -7.88 0.74
CA LEU A 131 17.22 -7.22 1.85
C LEU A 131 16.24 -6.15 1.38
N PHE A 132 16.56 -5.39 0.33
CA PHE A 132 15.61 -4.46 -0.26
C PHE A 132 14.46 -5.17 -0.97
N GLY A 133 14.70 -6.35 -1.57
CA GLY A 133 13.65 -7.23 -2.07
C GLY A 133 12.67 -7.64 -0.96
N LEU A 134 13.18 -8.20 0.14
CA LEU A 134 12.34 -8.56 1.30
C LEU A 134 11.59 -7.36 1.89
N ALA A 135 12.25 -6.20 1.96
CA ALA A 135 11.63 -4.98 2.44
C ALA A 135 10.52 -4.48 1.51
N ALA A 136 10.71 -4.61 0.19
CA ALA A 136 9.69 -4.28 -0.80
C ALA A 136 8.49 -5.21 -0.68
N ASP A 137 8.70 -6.52 -0.54
CA ASP A 137 7.63 -7.50 -0.35
C ASP A 137 6.84 -7.23 0.94
N LEU A 138 7.51 -7.04 2.08
CA LEU A 138 6.84 -6.70 3.35
C LEU A 138 6.05 -5.38 3.26
N SER A 139 6.63 -4.36 2.63
CA SER A 139 5.94 -3.08 2.43
C SER A 139 4.76 -3.20 1.45
N MET A 140 4.81 -4.12 0.49
CA MET A 140 3.72 -4.42 -0.41
C MET A 140 2.57 -5.09 0.35
N LEU A 141 2.84 -6.10 1.19
CA LEU A 141 1.81 -6.75 2.01
C LEU A 141 1.10 -5.73 2.90
N ARG A 142 1.85 -4.86 3.57
CA ARG A 142 1.29 -3.77 4.39
C ARG A 142 0.48 -2.77 3.57
N LEU A 143 0.89 -2.48 2.34
CA LEU A 143 0.10 -1.65 1.44
C LEU A 143 -1.24 -2.33 1.10
N LEU A 144 -1.22 -3.63 0.75
CA LEU A 144 -2.44 -4.36 0.42
C LEU A 144 -3.42 -4.36 1.60
N GLU A 145 -2.93 -4.71 2.78
CA GLU A 145 -3.67 -4.66 4.04
C GLU A 145 -4.27 -3.27 4.30
N ALA A 146 -3.45 -2.22 4.24
CA ALA A 146 -3.92 -0.86 4.49
C ALA A 146 -5.10 -0.44 3.59
N PHE A 147 -5.13 -0.88 2.32
CA PHE A 147 -6.21 -0.50 1.39
C PHE A 147 -7.38 -1.49 1.34
N LEU A 148 -7.22 -2.70 1.83
CA LEU A 148 -8.31 -3.68 1.96
C LEU A 148 -8.99 -3.61 3.33
N GLU A 149 -8.27 -3.14 4.35
CA GLU A 149 -8.69 -3.11 5.74
C GLU A 149 -8.79 -1.67 6.26
N SER A 150 -7.65 -1.02 6.49
CA SER A 150 -7.59 0.23 7.24
C SER A 150 -8.32 1.41 6.56
N VAL A 151 -8.19 1.57 5.24
CA VAL A 151 -8.83 2.67 4.50
C VAL A 151 -10.36 2.49 4.36
N PRO A 152 -10.89 1.31 3.99
CA PRO A 152 -12.32 1.04 4.08
C PRO A 152 -12.90 1.19 5.49
N GLN A 153 -12.16 0.76 6.52
CA GLN A 153 -12.55 0.93 7.91
C GLN A 153 -12.57 2.42 8.32
N LEU A 154 -11.58 3.21 7.89
CA LEU A 154 -11.54 4.65 8.09
C LEU A 154 -12.76 5.33 7.42
N LEU A 155 -13.14 4.89 6.21
CA LEU A 155 -14.34 5.37 5.55
C LEU A 155 -15.60 5.05 6.37
N LEU A 156 -15.70 3.84 6.92
CA LEU A 156 -16.81 3.45 7.80
C LEU A 156 -16.84 4.29 9.09
N GLN A 157 -15.70 4.50 9.73
CA GLN A 157 -15.58 5.35 10.93
C GLN A 157 -16.00 6.79 10.62
N LEU A 158 -15.56 7.34 9.49
CA LEU A 158 -15.94 8.68 9.07
C LEU A 158 -17.44 8.80 8.79
N TYR A 159 -18.04 7.78 8.16
CA TYR A 159 -19.50 7.70 7.98
C TYR A 159 -20.25 7.73 9.31
N ILE A 160 -19.79 6.97 10.31
CA ILE A 160 -20.39 6.93 11.65
C ILE A 160 -20.25 8.29 12.34
N VAL A 161 -19.04 8.85 12.35
CA VAL A 161 -18.73 10.13 13.03
C VAL A 161 -19.49 11.30 12.41
N LEU A 162 -19.65 11.34 11.09
CA LEU A 162 -20.44 12.39 10.42
C LEU A 162 -21.94 12.27 10.71
N GLY A 163 -22.43 11.08 11.11
CA GLY A 163 -23.79 10.88 11.59
C GLY A 163 -23.98 11.18 13.07
N GLN A 164 -22.89 11.32 13.84
CA GLN A 164 -22.92 11.68 15.26
C GLN A 164 -22.86 13.20 15.43
N GLN A 165 -23.47 13.72 16.51
CA GLN A 165 -23.39 15.15 16.83
C GLN A 165 -22.01 15.55 17.38
N GLU A 166 -21.32 14.63 18.05
CA GLU A 166 -20.03 14.87 18.67
C GLU A 166 -19.01 13.81 18.27
N CYS A 167 -17.79 14.27 17.92
CA CYS A 167 -16.64 13.41 17.68
C CYS A 167 -15.71 13.52 18.88
N SER A 168 -15.44 12.41 19.57
CA SER A 168 -14.47 12.42 20.66
C SER A 168 -13.05 12.68 20.11
N LEU A 169 -12.22 13.40 20.88
CA LEU A 169 -10.82 13.63 20.50
C LEU A 169 -10.06 12.31 20.28
N VAL A 170 -10.41 11.25 21.02
CA VAL A 170 -9.81 9.92 20.88
C VAL A 170 -10.14 9.30 19.51
N GLN A 171 -11.39 9.37 19.06
CA GLN A 171 -11.77 8.90 17.72
C GLN A 171 -11.06 9.68 16.63
N LEU A 172 -11.00 11.01 16.75
CA LEU A 172 -10.31 11.85 15.76
C LEU A 172 -8.82 11.52 15.67
N VAL A 173 -8.14 11.38 16.82
CA VAL A 173 -6.72 11.01 16.88
C VAL A 173 -6.52 9.59 16.33
N GLY A 174 -7.38 8.64 16.69
CA GLY A 174 -7.32 7.26 16.21
C GLY A 174 -7.46 7.16 14.68
N MET A 175 -8.48 7.81 14.11
CA MET A 175 -8.69 7.90 12.66
C MET A 175 -7.48 8.56 11.97
N SER A 176 -6.98 9.66 12.53
CA SER A 176 -5.81 10.37 11.97
C SER A 176 -4.54 9.52 11.96
N PHE A 177 -4.33 8.74 13.03
CA PHE A 177 -3.20 7.84 13.16
C PHE A 177 -3.29 6.66 12.17
N SER A 178 -4.45 6.00 12.11
CA SER A 178 -4.71 4.92 11.15
C SER A 178 -4.51 5.41 9.71
N PHE A 179 -5.03 6.60 9.39
CA PHE A 179 -4.85 7.21 8.08
C PHE A 179 -3.38 7.51 7.74
N MET A 180 -2.64 8.10 8.70
CA MET A 180 -1.21 8.37 8.54
C MET A 180 -0.43 7.07 8.31
N ASN A 181 -0.77 6.00 9.03
CA ASN A 181 -0.13 4.70 8.88
C ASN A 181 -0.41 4.08 7.51
N ALA A 182 -1.64 4.15 7.00
CA ALA A 182 -2.00 3.69 5.65
C ALA A 182 -1.26 4.48 4.55
N ALA A 183 -1.22 5.81 4.67
CA ALA A 183 -0.46 6.66 3.75
C ALA A 183 1.04 6.35 3.82
N TRP A 184 1.59 6.12 5.02
CA TRP A 184 2.98 5.74 5.19
C TRP A 184 3.29 4.37 4.58
N ALA A 185 2.40 3.38 4.68
CA ALA A 185 2.57 2.07 4.04
C ALA A 185 2.75 2.21 2.52
N LEU A 186 1.95 3.08 1.88
CA LEU A 186 2.08 3.39 0.45
C LEU A 186 3.41 4.07 0.12
N VAL A 187 3.86 5.02 0.92
CA VAL A 187 5.14 5.71 0.69
C VAL A 187 6.34 4.81 1.00
N ASP A 188 6.24 3.92 2.00
CA ASP A 188 7.27 2.92 2.28
C ASP A 188 7.40 1.95 1.12
N TYR A 189 6.29 1.41 0.61
CA TYR A 189 6.30 0.56 -0.58
C TYR A 189 6.97 1.24 -1.76
N ARG A 190 6.58 2.49 -2.08
CA ARG A 190 7.20 3.21 -3.20
C ARG A 190 8.71 3.38 -3.04
N ARG A 191 9.19 3.61 -1.81
CA ARG A 191 10.63 3.73 -1.53
C ARG A 191 11.35 2.39 -1.61
N CYS A 192 10.77 1.33 -1.07
CA CYS A 192 11.35 0.00 -1.09
C CYS A 192 11.43 -0.55 -2.51
N LEU A 193 10.33 -0.46 -3.26
CA LEU A 193 10.26 -0.84 -4.67
C LEU A 193 11.37 -0.16 -5.49
N ARG A 194 11.56 1.15 -5.34
CA ARG A 194 12.62 1.85 -6.09
C ARG A 194 14.04 1.44 -5.67
N ARG A 195 14.25 1.03 -4.42
CA ARG A 195 15.57 0.56 -3.96
C ARG A 195 15.85 -0.90 -4.32
N SER A 196 14.81 -1.71 -4.47
CA SER A 196 14.96 -3.11 -4.92
C SER A 196 15.21 -3.22 -6.42
N LEU A 197 15.04 -2.14 -7.18
CA LEU A 197 15.23 -2.13 -8.63
C LEU A 197 16.64 -1.64 -9.00
N PRO A 198 17.42 -2.41 -9.78
CA PRO A 198 18.82 -2.09 -10.07
C PRO A 198 19.00 -0.87 -11.00
N ASP A 199 18.05 -0.66 -11.93
CA ASP A 199 18.16 0.36 -12.98
C ASP A 199 17.29 1.61 -12.68
N VAL A 200 16.77 1.73 -11.45
CA VAL A 200 15.90 2.85 -11.02
C VAL A 200 16.57 3.62 -9.89
N ARG A 201 16.63 4.96 -10.00
CA ARG A 201 17.16 5.79 -8.91
C ARG A 201 16.34 5.58 -7.64
N GLN A 202 16.95 5.64 -6.46
CA GLN A 202 16.16 5.60 -5.24
C GLN A 202 15.42 6.92 -5.00
N MET A 203 14.34 6.87 -4.22
CA MET A 203 13.71 8.06 -3.68
C MET A 203 14.49 8.54 -2.45
N PRO A 204 15.07 9.77 -2.45
CA PRO A 204 15.86 10.25 -1.33
C PRO A 204 14.99 10.52 -0.09
N ARG A 205 15.62 10.37 1.08
CA ARG A 205 15.02 10.78 2.36
C ARG A 205 14.88 12.31 2.40
N GLY A 206 13.95 12.83 3.21
CA GLY A 206 13.73 14.26 3.37
C GLY A 206 12.60 14.80 2.49
N LEU A 207 12.82 15.96 1.87
CA LEU A 207 11.76 16.73 1.21
C LEU A 207 10.98 15.95 0.13
N PRO A 208 11.60 15.19 -0.81
CA PRO A 208 10.85 14.43 -1.80
C PRO A 208 9.90 13.39 -1.19
N THR A 209 10.34 12.71 -0.13
CA THR A 209 9.50 11.78 0.63
C THR A 209 8.34 12.50 1.30
N ALA A 210 8.60 13.64 1.94
CA ALA A 210 7.58 14.42 2.64
C ALA A 210 6.50 14.94 1.67
N ILE A 211 6.90 15.54 0.54
CA ILE A 211 5.95 16.05 -0.46
C ILE A 211 5.13 14.91 -1.07
N TYR A 212 5.74 13.75 -1.34
CA TYR A 212 4.99 12.60 -1.84
C TYR A 212 3.99 12.06 -0.81
N LEU A 213 4.36 12.04 0.48
CA LEU A 213 3.45 11.68 1.56
C LEU A 213 2.29 12.65 1.66
N LEU A 214 2.54 13.97 1.63
CA LEU A 214 1.49 14.99 1.65
C LEU A 214 0.56 14.89 0.44
N TYR A 215 1.11 14.67 -0.75
CA TYR A 215 0.34 14.38 -1.95
C TYR A 215 -0.63 13.21 -1.72
N LYS A 216 -0.14 12.07 -1.20
CA LYS A 216 -0.99 10.89 -0.95
C LYS A 216 -2.00 11.12 0.17
N LEU A 217 -1.60 11.74 1.28
CA LEU A 217 -2.49 12.12 2.36
C LEU A 217 -3.64 12.97 1.83
N PHE A 218 -3.36 14.10 1.18
CA PHE A 218 -4.42 15.01 0.75
C PHE A 218 -5.33 14.42 -0.33
N THR A 219 -4.77 13.68 -1.29
CA THR A 219 -5.61 13.04 -2.31
C THR A 219 -6.51 11.97 -1.73
N ILE A 220 -6.01 11.10 -0.85
CA ILE A 220 -6.83 10.06 -0.20
C ILE A 220 -7.84 10.69 0.76
N THR A 221 -7.49 11.70 1.56
CA THR A 221 -8.43 12.41 2.44
C THR A 221 -9.60 12.98 1.64
N SER A 222 -9.31 13.65 0.52
CA SER A 222 -10.34 14.19 -0.36
C SER A 222 -11.26 13.09 -0.92
N ARG A 223 -10.72 11.90 -1.24
CA ARG A 223 -11.51 10.75 -1.70
C ARG A 223 -12.39 10.15 -0.61
N VAL A 224 -11.82 9.88 0.56
CA VAL A 224 -12.53 9.25 1.68
C VAL A 224 -13.66 10.16 2.17
N LEU A 225 -13.43 11.47 2.24
CA LEU A 225 -14.50 12.45 2.52
C LEU A 225 -15.60 12.41 1.44
N GLY A 226 -15.21 12.40 0.17
CA GLY A 226 -16.17 12.32 -0.94
C GLY A 226 -17.05 11.07 -0.88
N TYR A 227 -16.47 9.92 -0.57
CA TYR A 227 -17.21 8.67 -0.39
C TYR A 227 -18.07 8.67 0.87
N ALA A 228 -17.60 9.23 1.98
CA ALA A 228 -18.41 9.36 3.19
C ALA A 228 -19.66 10.21 2.93
N LEU A 229 -19.52 11.32 2.21
CA LEU A 229 -20.66 12.15 1.79
C LEU A 229 -21.63 11.39 0.87
N LEU A 230 -21.12 10.58 -0.07
CA LEU A 230 -21.98 9.75 -0.94
C LEU A 230 -22.74 8.67 -0.16
N LEU A 231 -22.14 8.09 0.88
CA LEU A 231 -22.78 7.11 1.76
C LEU A 231 -23.84 7.76 2.65
N ILE A 232 -23.58 8.96 3.17
CA ILE A 232 -24.57 9.77 3.91
C ILE A 232 -25.74 10.15 3.00
N PHE A 233 -25.45 10.57 1.77
CA PHE A 233 -26.47 10.87 0.77
C PHE A 233 -27.36 9.65 0.48
N SER A 234 -26.74 8.48 0.28
CA SER A 234 -27.46 7.23 0.04
C SER A 234 -26.56 6.01 0.21
N ILE A 235 -27.04 5.00 0.96
CA ILE A 235 -26.37 3.70 1.05
C ILE A 235 -26.22 3.01 -0.31
N TYR A 236 -27.11 3.31 -1.27
CA TYR A 236 -27.03 2.80 -2.64
C TYR A 236 -25.80 3.32 -3.41
N SER A 237 -25.13 4.38 -2.95
CA SER A 237 -23.85 4.81 -3.49
C SER A 237 -22.77 3.73 -3.39
N THR A 238 -22.93 2.74 -2.51
CA THR A 238 -22.06 1.54 -2.46
C THR A 238 -22.03 0.79 -3.80
N VAL A 239 -23.13 0.77 -4.55
CA VAL A 239 -23.18 0.22 -5.92
C VAL A 239 -22.28 1.03 -6.86
N GLY A 240 -22.30 2.37 -6.73
CA GLY A 240 -21.40 3.25 -7.47
C GLY A 240 -19.93 2.98 -7.15
N LEU A 241 -19.59 2.80 -5.87
CA LEU A 241 -18.23 2.44 -5.44
C LEU A 241 -17.80 1.07 -6.00
N ALA A 242 -18.71 0.09 -6.01
CA ALA A 242 -18.47 -1.21 -6.64
C ALA A 242 -18.23 -1.09 -8.15
N ILE A 243 -18.94 -0.20 -8.85
CA ILE A 243 -18.70 0.07 -10.27
C ILE A 243 -17.31 0.70 -10.46
N VAL A 244 -16.90 1.67 -9.64
CA VAL A 244 -15.54 2.25 -9.70
C VAL A 244 -14.47 1.19 -9.48
N TRP A 245 -14.67 0.29 -8.52
CA TRP A 245 -13.79 -0.86 -8.29
C TRP A 245 -13.70 -1.79 -9.51
N LEU A 246 -14.84 -2.14 -10.11
CA LEU A 246 -14.88 -2.98 -11.32
C LEU A 246 -14.19 -2.30 -12.51
N LEU A 247 -14.36 -0.98 -12.68
CA LEU A 247 -13.66 -0.21 -13.71
C LEU A 247 -12.15 -0.21 -13.48
N GLY A 248 -11.70 -0.01 -12.24
CA GLY A 248 -10.29 -0.11 -11.87
C GLY A 248 -9.72 -1.50 -12.15
N THR A 249 -10.45 -2.55 -11.78
CA THR A 249 -10.07 -3.94 -12.05
C THR A 249 -10.01 -4.22 -13.55
N ALA A 250 -11.01 -3.80 -14.32
CA ALA A 250 -11.02 -3.96 -15.78
C ALA A 250 -9.87 -3.21 -16.46
N TRP A 251 -9.53 -2.01 -15.96
CA TRP A 251 -8.37 -1.25 -16.43
C TRP A 251 -7.06 -2.00 -16.18
N THR A 252 -6.85 -2.52 -14.97
CA THR A 252 -5.64 -3.32 -14.65
C THR A 252 -5.55 -4.61 -15.44
N HIS A 253 -6.69 -5.24 -15.73
CA HIS A 253 -6.75 -6.42 -16.59
C HIS A 253 -6.32 -6.10 -18.03
N ARG A 254 -6.77 -4.97 -18.59
CA ARG A 254 -6.35 -4.49 -19.92
C ARG A 254 -4.89 -4.06 -19.99
N LEU A 255 -4.29 -3.70 -18.85
CA LEU A 255 -2.87 -3.41 -18.75
C LEU A 255 -1.99 -4.68 -18.79
N HIS A 256 -2.59 -5.88 -18.79
CA HIS A 256 -1.87 -7.16 -18.85
C HIS A 256 -0.76 -7.27 -17.79
N THR A 257 -1.08 -6.98 -16.54
CA THR A 257 -0.12 -7.11 -15.44
C THR A 257 0.45 -8.53 -15.33
N ASP A 258 1.75 -8.62 -15.04
CA ASP A 258 2.46 -9.88 -14.82
C ASP A 258 3.23 -9.80 -13.50
N PHE A 259 2.54 -10.02 -12.38
CA PHE A 259 3.10 -9.87 -11.03
C PHE A 259 3.18 -11.21 -10.28
N CYS A 260 2.25 -12.11 -10.53
CA CYS A 260 2.16 -13.42 -9.88
C CYS A 260 2.51 -14.54 -10.86
N SER A 261 3.17 -15.59 -10.35
CA SER A 261 3.48 -16.80 -11.12
C SER A 261 2.23 -17.60 -11.54
N SER A 262 1.10 -17.44 -10.83
CA SER A 262 -0.17 -18.12 -11.09
C SER A 262 -1.23 -17.15 -11.64
N GLN A 263 -1.95 -17.58 -12.68
CA GLN A 263 -3.05 -16.80 -13.27
C GLN A 263 -4.16 -16.45 -12.27
N SER A 264 -4.46 -17.34 -11.31
CA SER A 264 -5.48 -17.08 -10.30
C SER A 264 -5.04 -16.00 -9.31
N LEU A 265 -3.78 -16.02 -8.89
CA LEU A 265 -3.20 -14.98 -8.04
C LEU A 265 -3.09 -13.65 -8.79
N GLU A 266 -2.80 -13.70 -10.09
CA GLU A 266 -2.75 -12.51 -10.94
C GLU A 266 -4.14 -11.85 -11.07
N PHE A 267 -5.20 -12.66 -11.20
CA PHE A 267 -6.57 -12.15 -11.17
C PHE A 267 -6.92 -11.51 -9.83
N LEU A 268 -6.57 -12.16 -8.71
CA LEU A 268 -6.76 -11.61 -7.36
C LEU A 268 -5.98 -10.30 -7.18
N TYR A 269 -4.74 -10.25 -7.64
CA TYR A 269 -3.90 -9.07 -7.63
C TYR A 269 -4.56 -7.90 -8.38
N ARG A 270 -5.03 -8.13 -9.62
CA ARG A 270 -5.75 -7.12 -10.42
C ARG A 270 -6.99 -6.60 -9.70
N ALA A 271 -7.76 -7.47 -9.05
CA ALA A 271 -8.94 -7.06 -8.27
C ALA A 271 -8.56 -6.17 -7.07
N ILE A 272 -7.48 -6.50 -6.35
CA ILE A 272 -6.99 -5.72 -5.21
C ILE A 272 -6.44 -4.37 -5.68
N VAL A 273 -5.68 -4.35 -6.77
CA VAL A 273 -5.23 -3.10 -7.38
C VAL A 273 -6.43 -2.25 -7.79
N GLY A 274 -7.51 -2.86 -8.28
CA GLY A 274 -8.79 -2.19 -8.48
C GLY A 274 -9.30 -1.50 -7.21
N VAL A 275 -9.24 -2.18 -6.05
CA VAL A 275 -9.62 -1.59 -4.75
C VAL A 275 -8.73 -0.41 -4.42
N ILE A 276 -7.40 -0.57 -4.53
CA ILE A 276 -6.45 0.52 -4.28
C ILE A 276 -6.77 1.72 -5.18
N LEU A 277 -7.07 1.49 -6.46
CA LEU A 277 -7.43 2.52 -7.43
C LEU A 277 -8.72 3.26 -7.07
N THR A 278 -9.65 2.65 -6.33
CA THR A 278 -10.83 3.40 -5.84
C THR A 278 -10.46 4.51 -4.85
N PHE A 279 -9.33 4.39 -4.13
CA PHE A 279 -8.90 5.34 -3.11
C PHE A 279 -7.71 6.22 -3.53
N THR A 280 -6.77 5.67 -4.30
CA THR A 280 -5.57 6.39 -4.76
C THR A 280 -5.07 5.85 -6.09
N PHE A 281 -4.50 6.74 -6.92
CA PHE A 281 -3.73 6.29 -8.07
C PHE A 281 -2.56 5.40 -7.62
N PHE A 282 -2.55 4.17 -8.12
CA PHE A 282 -1.46 3.23 -7.96
C PHE A 282 -0.81 3.01 -9.33
N ASN A 283 0.49 3.29 -9.42
CA ASN A 283 1.21 3.17 -10.68
C ASN A 283 1.54 1.71 -10.95
N VAL A 284 0.66 1.03 -11.68
CA VAL A 284 0.76 -0.39 -12.07
C VAL A 284 1.70 -0.63 -13.25
N LYS A 285 1.69 0.28 -14.23
CA LYS A 285 2.45 0.17 -15.48
C LYS A 285 3.93 0.49 -15.30
N GLY A 286 4.27 1.17 -14.20
CA GLY A 286 5.60 1.68 -13.92
C GLY A 286 6.00 2.91 -14.75
N GLN A 287 5.75 2.90 -16.07
CA GLN A 287 6.14 3.93 -17.04
C GLN A 287 4.96 4.62 -17.71
N GLY A 288 5.20 5.79 -18.32
CA GLY A 288 4.23 6.50 -19.17
C GLY A 288 2.92 6.88 -18.45
N THR A 289 2.98 7.14 -17.15
CA THR A 289 1.77 7.29 -16.32
C THR A 289 1.10 8.64 -16.36
N ARG A 290 1.66 9.63 -17.06
CA ARG A 290 1.12 11.00 -17.11
C ARG A 290 -0.34 11.03 -17.52
N ASP A 291 -0.69 10.42 -18.65
CA ASP A 291 -2.03 10.52 -19.22
C ASP A 291 -3.04 9.69 -18.39
N ALA A 292 -2.60 8.55 -17.84
CA ALA A 292 -3.37 7.76 -16.91
C ALA A 292 -3.64 8.51 -15.59
N MET A 293 -2.64 9.23 -15.07
CA MET A 293 -2.79 10.08 -13.88
C MET A 293 -3.74 11.24 -14.13
N ILE A 294 -3.61 11.95 -15.26
CA ILE A 294 -4.51 13.06 -15.61
C ILE A 294 -5.95 12.56 -15.68
N THR A 295 -6.19 11.47 -16.41
CA THR A 295 -7.52 10.86 -16.53
C THR A 295 -8.06 10.44 -15.16
N TYR A 296 -7.23 9.78 -14.34
CA TYR A 296 -7.60 9.36 -13.00
C TYR A 296 -8.03 10.55 -12.12
N TYR A 297 -7.20 11.59 -11.99
CA TYR A 297 -7.49 12.71 -11.12
C TYR A 297 -8.64 13.57 -11.63
N PHE A 298 -8.80 13.67 -12.95
CA PHE A 298 -9.95 14.35 -13.54
C PHE A 298 -11.26 13.64 -13.18
N LEU A 299 -11.37 12.34 -13.45
CA LEU A 299 -12.57 11.55 -13.15
C LEU A 299 -12.91 11.57 -11.66
N HIS A 300 -11.91 11.41 -10.79
CA HIS A 300 -12.14 11.46 -9.35
C HIS A 300 -12.54 12.88 -8.91
N SER A 301 -11.93 13.93 -9.44
CA SER A 301 -12.37 15.31 -9.12
C SER A 301 -13.85 15.52 -9.47
N LEU A 302 -14.33 14.98 -10.60
CA LEU A 302 -15.75 14.99 -10.95
C LEU A 302 -16.62 14.25 -9.92
N ILE A 303 -16.19 13.07 -9.44
CA ILE A 303 -16.91 12.33 -8.39
C ILE A 303 -17.04 13.14 -7.10
N ASN A 304 -16.01 13.91 -6.72
CA ASN A 304 -16.08 14.77 -5.52
C ASN A 304 -16.98 15.99 -5.72
N VAL A 305 -16.97 16.60 -6.89
CA VAL A 305 -17.91 17.69 -7.19
C VAL A 305 -19.34 17.15 -7.19
N LEU A 306 -19.55 15.97 -7.79
CA LEU A 306 -20.84 15.30 -7.80
C LEU A 306 -21.33 14.96 -6.39
N SER A 307 -20.46 14.47 -5.49
CA SER A 307 -20.86 14.15 -4.12
C SER A 307 -21.35 15.38 -3.35
N LEU A 308 -20.67 16.53 -3.52
CA LEU A 308 -21.12 17.81 -2.96
C LEU A 308 -22.43 18.28 -3.59
N LEU A 309 -22.54 18.20 -4.92
CA LEU A 309 -23.72 18.66 -5.64
C LEU A 309 -24.96 17.86 -5.23
N LEU A 310 -24.85 16.53 -5.14
CA LEU A 310 -25.94 15.65 -4.71
C LEU A 310 -26.40 16.00 -3.29
N LEU A 311 -25.47 16.21 -2.37
CA LEU A 311 -25.80 16.54 -0.99
C LEU A 311 -26.42 17.93 -0.86
N PHE A 312 -25.82 18.94 -1.49
CA PHE A 312 -26.26 20.33 -1.40
C PHE A 312 -27.62 20.57 -2.07
N VAL A 313 -27.88 19.93 -3.22
CA VAL A 313 -29.09 20.17 -4.01
C VAL A 313 -30.25 19.26 -3.60
N LEU A 314 -29.99 17.96 -3.39
CA LEU A 314 -31.07 17.00 -3.20
C LEU A 314 -31.38 16.72 -1.73
N ARG A 315 -30.42 16.93 -0.82
CA ARG A 315 -30.53 16.54 0.59
C ARG A 315 -29.80 17.53 1.54
N PRO A 316 -30.10 18.84 1.49
CA PRO A 316 -29.42 19.83 2.32
C PRO A 316 -29.61 19.61 3.83
N ASP A 317 -30.68 18.92 4.24
CA ASP A 317 -31.03 18.70 5.65
C ASP A 317 -30.20 17.59 6.33
N LEU A 318 -29.38 16.84 5.59
CA LEU A 318 -28.64 15.69 6.14
C LEU A 318 -27.47 16.11 7.04
N LEU A 319 -26.90 17.29 6.83
CA LEU A 319 -25.81 17.84 7.64
C LEU A 319 -26.17 19.28 8.03
N THR A 320 -25.73 19.72 9.20
CA THR A 320 -25.82 21.14 9.54
C THR A 320 -25.01 21.96 8.52
N LEU A 321 -25.45 23.19 8.23
CA LEU A 321 -24.75 24.06 7.28
C LEU A 321 -23.27 24.23 7.65
N ALA A 322 -22.96 24.33 8.95
CA ALA A 322 -21.59 24.41 9.44
C ALA A 322 -20.78 23.14 9.13
N ALA A 323 -21.34 21.94 9.36
CA ALA A 323 -20.68 20.68 9.04
C ALA A 323 -20.49 20.52 7.53
N LEU A 324 -21.51 20.84 6.73
CA LEU A 324 -21.45 20.77 5.27
C LEU A 324 -20.38 21.72 4.70
N LEU A 325 -20.32 22.96 5.18
CA LEU A 325 -19.30 23.93 4.78
C LEU A 325 -17.89 23.50 5.22
N CYS A 326 -17.76 22.96 6.45
CA CYS A 326 -16.48 22.47 6.95
C CYS A 326 -15.95 21.30 6.10
N VAL A 327 -16.79 20.27 5.89
CA VAL A 327 -16.40 19.08 5.12
C VAL A 327 -16.15 19.41 3.66
N SER A 328 -16.98 20.25 3.04
CA SER A 328 -16.78 20.68 1.65
C SER A 328 -15.50 21.50 1.46
N THR A 329 -15.22 22.44 2.38
CA THR A 329 -14.00 23.25 2.36
C THR A 329 -12.77 22.36 2.55
N LEU A 330 -12.80 21.44 3.53
CA LEU A 330 -11.71 20.51 3.78
C LEU A 330 -11.47 19.59 2.57
N MET A 331 -12.54 19.02 2.00
CA MET A 331 -12.44 18.14 0.83
C MET A 331 -11.87 18.87 -0.39
N ALA A 332 -12.31 20.11 -0.64
CA ALA A 332 -11.81 20.95 -1.73
C ALA A 332 -10.34 21.35 -1.49
N ALA A 333 -10.00 21.80 -0.28
CA ALA A 333 -8.64 22.16 0.09
C ALA A 333 -7.68 20.97 -0.06
N CYS A 334 -8.04 19.79 0.44
CA CYS A 334 -7.26 18.56 0.25
C CYS A 334 -7.15 18.17 -1.23
N SER A 335 -8.21 18.34 -2.03
CA SER A 335 -8.13 18.07 -3.47
C SER A 335 -7.09 18.97 -4.15
N VAL A 336 -7.13 20.28 -3.87
CA VAL A 336 -6.21 21.25 -4.47
C VAL A 336 -4.78 21.03 -3.97
N LEU A 337 -4.57 20.95 -2.64
CA LEU A 337 -3.26 20.74 -2.05
C LEU A 337 -2.64 19.41 -2.50
N GLY A 338 -3.43 18.35 -2.61
CA GLY A 338 -2.97 17.06 -3.12
C GLY A 338 -2.45 17.14 -4.56
N LEU A 339 -3.16 17.85 -5.44
CA LEU A 339 -2.73 18.08 -6.83
C LEU A 339 -1.50 19.00 -6.91
N VAL A 340 -1.42 20.04 -6.08
CA VAL A 340 -0.23 20.91 -5.99
C VAL A 340 0.99 20.10 -5.55
N CYS A 341 0.87 19.28 -4.50
CA CYS A 341 1.95 18.40 -4.06
C CYS A 341 2.33 17.35 -5.12
N LEU A 342 1.37 16.81 -5.86
CA LEU A 342 1.63 15.91 -6.99
C LEU A 342 2.47 16.60 -8.06
N VAL A 343 2.05 17.79 -8.50
CA VAL A 343 2.74 18.56 -9.55
C VAL A 343 4.14 18.95 -9.06
N LEU A 344 4.26 19.47 -7.84
CA LEU A 344 5.54 19.81 -7.22
C LEU A 344 6.48 18.61 -7.17
N TYR A 345 5.97 17.44 -6.78
CA TYR A 345 6.75 16.22 -6.72
C TYR A 345 7.26 15.81 -8.11
N TYR A 346 6.39 15.71 -9.12
CA TYR A 346 6.79 15.25 -10.44
C TYR A 346 7.61 16.26 -11.25
N LEU A 347 7.46 17.56 -11.00
CA LEU A 347 8.25 18.59 -11.70
C LEU A 347 9.65 18.76 -11.11
N LEU A 348 9.79 18.80 -9.77
CA LEU A 348 11.03 19.23 -9.13
C LEU A 348 11.76 18.13 -8.35
N LEU A 349 11.03 17.13 -7.85
CA LEU A 349 11.55 16.21 -6.82
C LEU A 349 11.59 14.75 -7.27
N HIS A 350 10.88 14.39 -8.35
CA HIS A 350 10.79 13.02 -8.82
C HIS A 350 12.12 12.57 -9.43
N PRO A 351 12.81 11.57 -8.84
CA PRO A 351 14.04 11.03 -9.41
C PRO A 351 13.80 10.36 -10.77
N THR A 352 14.25 11.00 -11.85
CA THR A 352 14.26 10.44 -13.21
C THR A 352 15.06 9.14 -13.28
N GLU A 353 14.64 8.22 -14.15
CA GLU A 353 15.33 6.97 -14.42
C GLU A 353 16.79 7.24 -14.82
N ALA A 354 17.72 6.43 -14.32
CA ALA A 354 19.07 6.48 -14.85
C ALA A 354 19.01 5.79 -16.21
N CYS A 355 19.11 6.56 -17.30
CA CYS A 355 19.49 5.99 -18.58
C CYS A 355 20.75 5.18 -18.30
N ARG A 356 20.70 3.86 -18.45
CA ARG A 356 21.93 3.09 -18.60
C ARG A 356 22.44 3.46 -19.98
N GLU A 357 23.16 4.59 -20.05
CA GLU A 357 24.03 4.90 -21.16
C GLU A 357 24.94 3.70 -21.39
N ALA A 358 25.09 3.36 -22.66
CA ALA A 358 25.74 2.19 -23.16
C ALA A 358 27.25 2.29 -22.95
N ASP A 359 27.74 1.79 -21.81
CA ASP A 359 29.11 1.28 -21.75
C ASP A 359 29.01 -0.22 -21.98
N GLU A 360 29.11 -0.63 -23.25
CA GLU A 360 29.46 -2.00 -23.60
C GLU A 360 30.81 -2.30 -22.95
N VAL A 361 30.80 -3.13 -21.91
CA VAL A 361 32.03 -3.68 -21.34
C VAL A 361 32.16 -5.09 -21.90
N ASP A 362 33.12 -5.27 -22.79
CA ASP A 362 33.52 -6.57 -23.34
C ASP A 362 33.88 -7.52 -22.19
N GLY A 363 32.99 -8.43 -21.80
CA GLY A 363 33.30 -9.39 -20.74
C GLY A 363 32.11 -10.16 -20.21
N LEU A 364 32.01 -11.43 -20.66
CA LEU A 364 31.23 -12.53 -20.11
C LEU A 364 29.86 -12.19 -19.47
N GLU A 365 28.80 -12.50 -20.22
CA GLU A 365 27.43 -12.67 -19.73
C GLU A 365 27.35 -13.71 -18.59
N ILE A 366 27.54 -13.30 -17.34
CA ILE A 366 27.05 -14.11 -16.24
C ILE A 366 25.54 -13.85 -16.13
N LYS A 367 24.76 -14.76 -16.71
CA LYS A 367 23.30 -14.88 -16.62
C LYS A 367 22.80 -15.19 -15.19
N THR A 368 23.44 -14.68 -14.13
CA THR A 368 22.91 -14.71 -12.76
C THR A 368 22.00 -13.51 -12.47
N ARG A 369 21.29 -13.01 -13.49
CA ARG A 369 20.27 -11.95 -13.33
C ARG A 369 19.08 -12.52 -12.55
N SER A 370 19.14 -12.37 -11.22
CA SER A 370 18.01 -12.57 -10.30
C SER A 370 16.76 -11.92 -10.87
N LYS A 371 15.76 -12.74 -11.21
CA LYS A 371 14.40 -12.31 -11.53
C LYS A 371 13.75 -11.79 -10.25
N GLY A 372 14.04 -10.55 -9.87
CA GLY A 372 13.23 -9.90 -8.85
C GLY A 372 11.83 -9.70 -9.43
N ARG A 373 10.79 -10.29 -8.84
CA ARG A 373 9.37 -10.14 -9.24
C ARG A 373 8.97 -8.69 -9.56
N LEU A 374 9.54 -7.75 -8.79
CA LEU A 374 9.30 -6.32 -8.93
C LEU A 374 9.86 -5.73 -10.24
N ARG A 375 10.74 -6.44 -10.94
CA ARG A 375 11.31 -6.04 -12.24
C ARG A 375 10.29 -6.19 -13.37
N ASP A 376 9.45 -7.22 -13.32
CA ASP A 376 8.40 -7.49 -14.32
C ASP A 376 7.29 -6.44 -14.29
N PHE A 377 7.24 -5.62 -13.23
CA PHE A 377 6.31 -4.48 -13.09
C PHE A 377 6.66 -3.25 -13.94
N LEU A 378 7.87 -3.19 -14.51
CA LEU A 378 8.38 -2.02 -15.25
C LEU A 378 8.88 -2.33 -16.66
N TYR A 379 8.97 -3.60 -17.04
CA TYR A 379 9.22 -3.97 -18.44
C TYR A 379 7.87 -4.19 -19.14
N PRO A 380 7.72 -3.70 -20.39
CA PRO A 380 6.51 -3.93 -21.19
C PRO A 380 6.26 -5.42 -21.46
#